data_AF-A0A1D8GPM9-F1
#
_entry.id   AF-A0A1D8GPM9-F1
#
_cell.length_a   1.000
_cell.length_b   1.000
_cell.length_c   1.000
_cell.angle_alpha   90.00
_cell.angle_beta   90.00
_cell.angle_gamma   90.00
#
_symmetry.space_group_name_H-M   'P 1'
#
loop_
_entity.id
_entity.type
_entity.pdbx_description
1 polymer ?
#
loop_
_entity_poly.entity_id
_entity_poly.type
_entity_poly.pdbx_seq_one_letter_code
_entity_poly.pdbx_strand_id
1 'polypeptide(L)'
;MVQKLGKAIIFIVSLFLGGSTIMFVGFYKGHDIAVSLSRPAGATGWTTSQELIFSCTYIPVIMGASLILLSILFSTVLFMKWINKTNH
;
A
#
# COMPACT_ATOMS: atom_id res chain seq x y z
N MET A 1 20.87 -21.64 2.37
CA MET A 1 20.06 -21.29 1.16
C MET A 1 18.58 -21.10 1.49
N VAL A 2 17.98 -22.03 2.25
CA VAL A 2 16.59 -21.95 2.75
C VAL A 2 16.29 -20.66 3.52
N GLN A 3 17.21 -20.21 4.39
CA GLN A 3 17.06 -18.95 5.14
C GLN A 3 16.92 -17.70 4.24
N LYS A 4 17.57 -17.66 3.07
CA LYS A 4 17.48 -16.51 2.16
C LYS A 4 16.13 -16.48 1.44
N LEU A 5 15.59 -17.65 1.10
CA LEU A 5 14.30 -17.80 0.44
C LEU A 5 13.15 -17.48 1.41
N GLY A 6 13.23 -17.94 2.65
CA GLY A 6 12.27 -17.59 3.70
C GLY A 6 12.20 -16.07 3.96
N LYS A 7 13.36 -15.39 4.05
CA LYS A 7 13.40 -13.92 4.18
C LYS A 7 12.75 -13.20 2.99
N ALA A 8 12.96 -13.70 1.77
CA ALA A 8 12.34 -13.12 0.58
C ALA A 8 10.81 -13.28 0.58
N ILE A 9 10.30 -14.44 0.98
CA ILE A 9 8.85 -14.67 1.11
C ILE A 9 8.25 -13.74 2.16
N ILE A 10 8.87 -13.63 3.34
CA ILE A 10 8.40 -12.72 4.39
C ILE A 10 8.37 -11.28 3.88
N PHE A 11 9.40 -10.85 3.14
CA PHE A 11 9.45 -9.53 2.55
C PHE A 11 8.31 -9.29 1.55
N ILE A 12 8.05 -10.24 0.64
CA ILE A 12 6.94 -10.17 -0.32
C ILE A 12 5.59 -10.07 0.40
N VAL A 13 5.34 -10.94 1.38
CA VAL A 13 4.11 -10.92 2.17
C VAL A 13 3.95 -9.59 2.92
N SER A 14 5.03 -9.06 3.48
CA SER A 14 5.00 -7.77 4.18
C SER A 14 4.67 -6.60 3.24
N LEU A 15 5.21 -6.59 2.01
CA LEU A 15 4.89 -5.60 1.00
C LEU A 15 3.43 -5.68 0.57
N PHE A 16 2.92 -6.89 0.36
CA PHE A 16 1.52 -7.11 0.00
C PHE A 16 0.58 -6.60 1.09
N LEU A 17 0.77 -7.06 2.33
CA LEU A 17 -0.09 -6.67 3.46
C LEU A 17 0.04 -5.18 3.78
N GLY A 18 1.25 -4.62 3.71
CA GLY A 18 1.49 -3.19 3.87
C GLY A 18 0.76 -2.38 2.80
N GLY A 19 0.91 -2.76 1.52
CA GLY A 19 0.22 -2.14 0.40
C GLY A 19 -1.31 -2.20 0.54
N SER A 20 -1.86 -3.37 0.91
CA SER A 20 -3.29 -3.53 1.15
C SER A 20 -3.80 -2.66 2.31
N THR A 21 -3.04 -2.56 3.39
CA THR A 21 -3.41 -1.73 4.55
C THR A 21 -3.43 -0.24 4.19
N ILE A 22 -2.40 0.23 3.47
CA ILE A 22 -2.33 1.64 3.02
C ILE A 22 -3.49 1.95 2.06
N MET A 23 -3.78 1.04 1.13
CA MET A 23 -4.90 1.20 0.19
C MET A 23 -6.25 1.22 0.93
N PHE A 24 -6.43 0.36 1.93
CA PHE A 24 -7.61 0.34 2.80
C PHE A 24 -7.78 1.67 3.54
N VAL A 25 -6.69 2.22 4.10
CA VAL A 25 -6.72 3.52 4.78
C VAL A 25 -7.15 4.63 3.82
N GLY A 26 -6.62 4.66 2.59
CA GLY A 26 -7.03 5.63 1.58
C GLY A 26 -8.52 5.56 1.27
N PHE A 27 -9.04 4.38 0.94
CA PHE A 27 -10.46 4.21 0.61
C PHE A 27 -11.41 4.41 1.78
N TYR A 28 -11.06 3.95 2.97
CA TYR A 28 -11.97 3.96 4.13
C TYR A 28 -11.88 5.24 4.95
N LYS A 29 -10.68 5.86 5.04
CA LYS A 29 -10.43 7.02 5.90
C LYS A 29 -10.03 8.30 5.16
N GLY A 30 -9.89 8.28 3.83
CA GLY A 30 -9.44 9.44 3.06
C GLY A 30 -10.25 10.72 3.33
N HIS A 31 -11.57 10.59 3.44
CA HIS A 31 -12.46 11.70 3.80
C HIS A 31 -12.19 12.24 5.21
N ASP A 32 -12.17 11.38 6.22
CA ASP A 32 -11.97 11.78 7.62
C ASP A 32 -10.60 12.41 7.84
N ILE A 33 -9.57 11.91 7.15
CA ILE A 33 -8.23 12.49 7.15
C ILE A 33 -8.25 13.89 6.56
N ALA A 34 -8.89 14.10 5.41
CA ALA A 34 -8.99 15.42 4.77
C ALA A 34 -9.78 16.42 5.64
N VAL A 35 -10.88 15.97 6.25
CA VAL A 35 -11.68 16.78 7.18
C VAL A 35 -10.85 17.18 8.39
N SER A 36 -10.17 16.22 9.03
CA SER A 36 -9.32 16.50 10.18
C SER A 36 -8.14 17.43 9.85
N LEU A 37 -7.52 17.28 8.67
CA LEU A 37 -6.37 18.09 8.25
C LEU A 37 -6.77 19.52 7.87
N SER A 38 -7.95 19.70 7.28
CA SER A 38 -8.44 21.02 6.88
C SER A 38 -9.02 21.84 8.03
N ARG A 39 -9.21 21.24 9.21
CA ARG A 39 -9.86 21.89 10.35
C ARG A 39 -9.03 23.05 10.90
N PRO A 40 -9.55 24.30 10.90
CA PRO A 40 -8.92 25.40 11.62
C PRO A 40 -9.01 25.20 13.13
N ALA A 41 -7.99 25.63 13.87
CA ALA A 41 -7.97 25.52 15.32
C ALA A 41 -9.16 26.24 15.96
N GLY A 42 -9.94 25.53 16.78
CA GLY A 42 -11.09 26.08 17.50
C GLY A 42 -12.38 26.21 16.69
N ALA A 43 -12.41 25.83 15.40
CA ALA A 43 -13.62 25.89 14.59
C ALA A 43 -14.60 24.75 14.93
N THR A 44 -15.90 25.09 15.04
CA THR A 44 -17.02 24.15 15.21
C THR A 44 -17.60 23.68 13.88
N GLY A 45 -17.37 24.43 12.80
CA GLY A 45 -17.73 24.06 11.43
C GLY A 45 -16.76 24.67 10.42
N TRP A 46 -16.41 23.91 9.39
CA TRP A 46 -15.58 24.33 8.27
C TRP A 46 -15.95 23.52 7.04
N THR A 47 -15.52 23.99 5.87
CA THR A 47 -15.66 23.27 4.61
C THR A 47 -14.33 22.65 4.24
N THR A 48 -14.36 21.39 3.82
CA THR A 48 -13.21 20.69 3.27
C THR A 48 -13.33 20.70 1.75
N SER A 49 -12.27 21.10 1.05
CA SER A 49 -12.29 21.06 -0.41
C SER A 49 -12.31 19.63 -0.92
N GLN A 50 -13.07 19.41 -2.00
CA GLN A 50 -13.17 18.10 -2.64
C GLN A 50 -11.81 17.60 -3.14
N GLU A 51 -10.96 18.51 -3.62
CA GLU A 51 -9.59 18.20 -4.05
C GLU A 51 -8.71 17.66 -2.92
N LEU A 52 -8.89 18.17 -1.69
CA LEU A 52 -8.15 17.65 -0.53
C LEU A 52 -8.63 16.24 -0.16
N ILE A 53 -9.95 16.00 -0.19
CA ILE A 53 -10.53 14.67 0.02
C ILE A 53 -9.99 13.68 -1.02
N PHE A 54 -9.96 14.07 -2.29
CA PHE A 54 -9.41 13.24 -3.36
C PHE A 54 -7.92 12.97 -3.17
N SER A 55 -7.13 13.98 -2.82
CA SER A 55 -5.71 13.80 -2.55
C SER A 55 -5.47 12.82 -1.39
N CYS A 56 -6.19 12.99 -0.28
CA CYS A 56 -6.10 12.10 0.89
C CYS A 56 -6.63 10.68 0.63
N THR A 57 -7.48 10.49 -0.37
CA THR A 57 -8.00 9.17 -0.76
C THR A 57 -7.06 8.48 -1.75
N TYR A 58 -6.73 9.15 -2.86
CA TYR A 58 -6.05 8.53 -3.98
C TYR A 58 -4.54 8.43 -3.81
N ILE A 59 -3.88 9.34 -3.07
CA ILE A 59 -2.43 9.23 -2.84
C ILE A 59 -2.10 7.94 -2.08
N PRO A 60 -2.73 7.63 -0.92
CA PRO A 60 -2.49 6.35 -0.25
C PRO A 60 -2.88 5.15 -1.12
N VAL A 61 -3.98 5.24 -1.87
CA VAL A 61 -4.42 4.15 -2.76
C VAL A 61 -3.38 3.84 -3.83
N ILE A 62 -2.85 4.86 -4.52
CA ILE A 62 -1.82 4.69 -5.56
C ILE A 62 -0.53 4.13 -4.96
N MET A 63 -0.13 4.61 -3.78
CA MET A 63 1.02 4.06 -3.06
C MET A 63 0.82 2.58 -2.70
N GLY A 64 -0.34 2.23 -2.16
CA GLY A 64 -0.69 0.86 -1.81
C GLY A 64 -0.72 -0.07 -3.01
N ALA A 65 -1.34 0.37 -4.11
CA ALA A 65 -1.38 -0.36 -5.38
C ALA A 65 0.03 -0.60 -5.94
N SER A 66 0.91 0.40 -5.85
CA SER A 66 2.30 0.28 -6.30
C SER A 66 3.09 -0.76 -5.51
N LEU A 67 2.88 -0.83 -4.18
CA LEU A 67 3.50 -1.84 -3.33
C LEU A 67 2.99 -3.26 -3.62
N ILE A 68 1.68 -3.41 -3.87
CA ILE A 68 1.08 -4.68 -4.27
C ILE A 68 1.65 -5.15 -5.60
N LEU A 69 1.74 -4.25 -6.60
CA LEU A 69 2.34 -4.55 -7.89
C LEU A 69 3.79 -5.02 -7.73
N LEU A 70 4.59 -4.34 -6.91
CA LEU A 70 5.96 -4.71 -6.62
C LEU A 70 6.07 -6.08 -5.96
N SER A 71 5.18 -6.39 -5.02
CA SER A 71 5.08 -7.72 -4.39
C SER A 71 4.81 -8.82 -5.43
N ILE A 72 3.90 -8.58 -6.36
CA ILE A 72 3.59 -9.54 -7.44
C ILE A 72 4.81 -9.75 -8.33
N LEU A 73 5.50 -8.68 -8.75
CA LEU A 73 6.70 -8.77 -9.56
C LEU A 73 7.79 -9.59 -8.87
N PHE A 74 8.07 -9.34 -7.58
CA PHE A 74 9.05 -10.10 -6.82
C PHE A 74 8.64 -11.57 -6.65
N SER A 75 7.36 -11.84 -6.42
CA SER A 75 6.82 -13.20 -6.36
C SER A 75 7.06 -13.96 -7.66
N THR A 76 6.73 -13.35 -8.81
CA THR A 76 6.94 -13.94 -10.13
C THR A 76 8.41 -14.24 -10.41
N VAL A 77 9.31 -13.31 -10.10
CA VAL A 77 10.76 -13.52 -10.28
C VAL A 77 11.28 -14.66 -9.39
N LEU A 78 10.83 -14.72 -8.14
CA LEU A 78 11.22 -15.78 -7.21
C LEU A 78 10.72 -17.15 -7.69
N PHE A 79 9.48 -17.21 -8.19
CA PHE A 79 8.87 -18.42 -8.74
C PHE A 79 9.61 -18.92 -9.99
N MET A 80 9.90 -18.03 -10.95
CA MET A 80 10.68 -18.37 -12.16
C MET A 80 12.05 -18.93 -11.80
N LYS A 81 12.74 -18.31 -10.83
CA LYS A 81 14.04 -18.79 -10.36
C LYS A 81 13.95 -20.15 -9.68
N TRP A 82 12.87 -20.41 -8.94
CA TRP A 82 12.64 -21.70 -8.30
C TRP A 82 12.44 -22.81 -9.35
N ILE A 83 11.58 -22.58 -10.36
CA ILE A 83 11.34 -23.54 -11.45
C ILE A 83 12.61 -23.83 -12.25
N ASN A 84 13.35 -22.79 -12.66
CA ASN A 84 14.57 -22.98 -13.45
C ASN A 84 15.66 -23.71 -12.67
N LYS A 85 15.68 -23.58 -11.34
CA LYS A 85 16.60 -24.33 -10.50
C LYS A 85 16.23 -25.82 -10.37
N THR A 86 14.95 -26.17 -10.42
CA THR A 86 14.50 -27.57 -10.36
C THR A 86 14.69 -28.34 -11.67
N ASN A 87 14.89 -27.65 -12.79
CA ASN A 87 15.09 -28.27 -14.11
C ASN A 87 16.57 -28.56 -14.45
N HIS A 88 17.48 -28.38 -13.50
CA HIS A 88 18.93 -28.61 -13.63
C HIS A 88 19.42 -29.48 -12.47
#